data_AF-A0A937HLJ4-F1
#
_entry.id   AF-A0A937HLJ4-F1
#
_cell.length_a   1.000
_cell.length_b   1.000
_cell.length_c   1.000
_cell.angle_alpha   90.00
_cell.angle_beta   90.00
_cell.angle_gamma   90.00
#
_symmetry.space_group_name_H-M   'P 1'
#
loop_
_entity.id
_entity.type
_entity.pdbx_description
1 polymer ?
#
loop_
_entity_poly.entity_id
_entity_poly.type
_entity_poly.pdbx_seq_one_letter_code
_entity_poly.pdbx_strand_id
1 'polypeptide(L)'
;MHDDHRPYHAVYRPPYPGLDYRAARPFARWAGPYLLASMREWLGQNPPRLELATLALEELRQRSKGEAEAAPGTASPLQADMTFSDSGLEPIVWLQPARMALARAFPADWPGWSAAGRRGGTVYAILRDGYVASSGRFTSAYGVYVGSTTKPLEKRFMEHRQSSRAGRGMQAHGIEPLFSLCLPLTKAPRRRSDLRGWETRLHHALATVVPRVSGDTVDEAPAP
;
A
#
# COMPACT_ATOMS: atom_id res chain seq x y z
N MET A 1 -19.00 18.29 -15.70
CA MET A 1 -18.83 18.78 -14.31
C MET A 1 -17.40 18.47 -13.92
N HIS A 2 -16.58 19.49 -13.66
CA HIS A 2 -15.25 19.26 -13.11
C HIS A 2 -15.47 18.75 -11.69
N ASP A 3 -15.20 17.47 -11.47
CA ASP A 3 -15.20 16.92 -10.13
C ASP A 3 -14.03 17.60 -9.41
N ASP A 4 -14.33 18.58 -8.56
CA ASP A 4 -13.35 19.26 -7.72
C ASP A 4 -12.76 18.20 -6.79
N HIS A 5 -11.69 17.56 -7.27
CA HIS A 5 -10.94 16.59 -6.51
C HIS A 5 -10.47 17.27 -5.21
N ARG A 6 -11.21 17.04 -4.12
CA ARG A 6 -10.86 17.59 -2.82
C ARG A 6 -9.53 16.96 -2.40
N PRO A 7 -8.47 17.76 -2.24
CA PRO A 7 -7.16 17.21 -1.94
C PRO A 7 -7.19 16.51 -0.57
N TYR A 8 -6.55 15.36 -0.48
CA TYR A 8 -6.39 14.67 0.79
C TYR A 8 -5.65 15.54 1.81
N HIS A 9 -6.00 15.43 3.10
CA HIS A 9 -5.24 16.13 4.12
C HIS A 9 -3.79 15.65 4.18
N ALA A 10 -2.84 16.57 4.34
CA ALA A 10 -1.44 16.25 4.53
C ALA A 10 -1.21 15.75 5.97
N VAL A 11 -1.56 14.50 6.25
CA VAL A 11 -1.45 13.86 7.57
C VAL A 11 -0.88 12.45 7.41
N TYR A 12 0.10 12.11 8.26
CA TYR A 12 0.60 10.75 8.38
C TYR A 12 -0.22 9.97 9.42
N ARG A 13 -0.78 8.83 9.01
CA ARG A 13 -1.39 7.87 9.94
C ARG A 13 -0.41 6.71 10.15
N PRO A 14 0.02 6.41 11.39
CA PRO A 14 0.95 5.32 11.64
C PRO A 14 0.32 3.94 11.33
N PRO A 15 1.13 2.86 11.27
CA PRO A 15 0.62 1.50 11.19
C PRO A 15 -0.45 1.24 12.26
N TYR A 16 -1.48 0.47 11.92
CA TYR A 16 -2.52 0.11 12.88
C TYR A 16 -1.90 -0.65 14.07
N PRO A 17 -2.10 -0.20 15.33
CA PRO A 17 -1.48 -0.84 16.49
C PRO A 17 -1.79 -2.33 16.58
N GLY A 18 -0.75 -3.15 16.75
CA GLY A 18 -0.89 -4.60 16.91
C GLY A 18 -1.20 -5.38 15.62
N LEU A 19 -1.28 -4.72 14.46
CA LEU A 19 -1.50 -5.40 13.18
C LEU A 19 -0.16 -5.80 12.53
N ASP A 20 0.00 -7.08 12.21
CA ASP A 20 1.11 -7.55 11.39
C ASP A 20 0.75 -7.51 9.89
N TYR A 21 1.17 -6.45 9.21
CA TYR A 21 0.93 -6.25 7.78
C TYR A 21 1.65 -7.28 6.88
N ARG A 22 2.66 -7.98 7.41
CA ARG A 22 3.43 -8.98 6.68
C ARG A 22 2.80 -10.38 6.74
N ALA A 23 1.95 -10.63 7.73
CA ALA A 23 1.21 -11.87 7.82
C ALA A 23 0.35 -12.06 6.57
N ALA A 24 0.30 -13.28 6.01
CA ALA A 24 -0.51 -13.54 4.80
C ALA A 24 -1.97 -13.09 4.96
N ARG A 25 -2.51 -13.25 6.18
CA ARG A 25 -3.84 -12.81 6.60
C ARG A 25 -3.76 -11.93 7.86
N PRO A 26 -3.53 -10.61 7.73
CA PRO A 26 -3.33 -9.71 8.88
C PRO A 26 -4.52 -9.70 9.86
N PHE A 27 -5.73 -9.86 9.33
CA PHE A 27 -6.98 -9.83 10.07
C PHE A 27 -7.56 -11.20 10.42
N ALA A 28 -6.79 -12.28 10.29
CA ALA A 28 -7.28 -13.64 10.55
C ALA A 28 -7.93 -13.82 11.93
N ARG A 29 -7.48 -13.06 12.94
CA ARG A 29 -7.97 -13.13 14.33
C ARG A 29 -9.08 -12.15 14.66
N TRP A 30 -9.49 -11.30 13.71
CA TRP A 30 -10.48 -10.25 13.97
C TRP A 30 -11.89 -10.75 13.71
N ALA A 31 -12.85 -10.40 14.56
CA ALA A 31 -14.25 -10.73 14.34
C ALA A 31 -14.80 -10.01 13.10
N GLY A 32 -15.63 -10.70 12.30
CA GLY A 32 -16.20 -10.14 11.08
C GLY A 32 -16.97 -8.82 11.29
N PRO A 33 -17.92 -8.75 12.25
CA PRO A 33 -18.65 -7.52 12.53
C PRO A 33 -17.73 -6.36 12.94
N TYR A 34 -16.65 -6.65 13.68
CA TYR A 34 -15.65 -5.66 14.03
C TYR A 34 -14.91 -5.15 12.79
N LEU A 35 -14.52 -6.03 11.86
CA LEU A 35 -13.91 -5.62 10.58
C LEU A 35 -14.82 -4.68 9.79
N LEU A 36 -16.11 -4.99 9.63
CA LEU A 36 -17.05 -4.11 8.92
C LEU A 36 -17.21 -2.74 9.57
N ALA A 37 -17.30 -2.70 10.90
CA ALA A 37 -17.36 -1.45 11.65
C ALA A 37 -16.07 -0.62 11.43
N SER A 38 -14.90 -1.26 11.53
CA SER A 38 -13.62 -0.60 11.28
C SER A 38 -13.46 -0.12 9.84
N MET A 39 -13.95 -0.88 8.84
CA MET A 39 -13.93 -0.45 7.44
C MET A 39 -14.67 0.87 7.24
N ARG A 40 -15.86 1.03 7.81
CA ARG A 40 -16.63 2.29 7.75
C ARG A 40 -15.85 3.45 8.35
N GLU A 41 -15.22 3.23 9.50
CA GLU A 41 -14.38 4.24 10.15
C GLU A 41 -13.17 4.62 9.29
N TRP A 42 -12.49 3.64 8.70
CA TRP A 42 -11.28 3.85 7.89
C TRP A 42 -11.56 4.55 6.56
N LEU A 43 -12.68 4.22 5.92
CA LEU A 43 -13.10 4.83 4.66
C LEU A 43 -13.66 6.24 4.85
N GLY A 44 -14.29 6.52 6.00
CA GLY A 44 -14.77 7.87 6.36
C GLY A 44 -13.67 8.86 6.74
N GLN A 45 -12.40 8.45 6.78
CA GLN A 45 -11.26 9.32 7.11
C GLN A 45 -10.78 10.11 5.88
N ASN A 46 -10.12 11.26 6.11
CA ASN A 46 -9.40 12.00 5.09
C ASN A 46 -7.92 12.23 5.51
N PRO A 47 -6.91 11.63 4.84
CA PRO A 47 -7.07 10.59 3.82
C PRO A 47 -7.68 9.30 4.38
N PRO A 48 -8.38 8.50 3.55
CA PRO A 48 -8.91 7.19 3.95
C PRO A 48 -7.77 6.21 4.21
N ARG A 49 -8.03 5.19 5.04
CA ARG A 49 -7.10 4.06 5.25
C ARG A 49 -7.48 2.90 4.33
N LEU A 50 -7.32 3.12 3.02
CA LEU A 50 -7.69 2.20 1.95
C LEU A 50 -6.95 0.86 2.03
N GLU A 51 -5.69 0.82 2.46
CA GLU A 51 -4.95 -0.42 2.66
C GLU A 51 -5.66 -1.33 3.68
N LEU A 52 -6.04 -0.77 4.83
CA LEU A 52 -6.71 -1.53 5.88
C LEU A 52 -8.09 -2.01 5.43
N ALA A 53 -8.88 -1.13 4.81
CA ALA A 53 -10.19 -1.50 4.30
C ALA A 53 -10.10 -2.60 3.23
N THR A 54 -9.10 -2.52 2.34
CA THR A 54 -8.87 -3.53 1.30
C THR A 54 -8.44 -4.87 1.90
N LEU A 55 -7.49 -4.88 2.85
CA LEU A 55 -7.06 -6.09 3.55
C LEU A 55 -8.21 -6.74 4.35
N ALA A 56 -9.11 -5.94 4.93
CA ALA A 56 -10.28 -6.44 5.64
C ALA A 56 -11.30 -7.09 4.68
N LEU A 57 -11.55 -6.46 3.53
CA LEU A 57 -12.39 -7.04 2.46
C LEU A 57 -11.80 -8.37 1.95
N GLU A 58 -10.48 -8.43 1.72
CA GLU A 58 -9.79 -9.65 1.30
C GLU A 58 -9.93 -10.78 2.34
N GLU A 59 -9.83 -10.45 3.63
CA GLU A 59 -10.04 -11.39 4.72
C GLU A 59 -11.48 -11.93 4.75
N LEU A 60 -12.50 -11.06 4.60
CA LEU A 60 -13.91 -11.48 4.53
C LEU A 60 -14.16 -12.38 3.31
N ARG A 61 -13.60 -12.04 2.15
CA ARG A 61 -13.66 -12.88 0.94
C ARG A 61 -13.01 -14.24 1.19
N GLN A 62 -11.88 -14.28 1.89
CA GLN A 62 -11.20 -15.53 2.21
C GLN A 62 -12.03 -16.44 3.13
N ARG A 63 -12.74 -15.86 4.12
CA ARG A 63 -13.65 -16.61 5.00
C ARG A 63 -14.83 -17.20 4.24
N SER A 64 -15.45 -16.42 3.36
CA SER A 64 -16.61 -16.84 2.57
C SER A 64 -16.31 -18.02 1.61
N LYS A 65 -15.04 -18.24 1.24
CA LYS A 65 -14.64 -19.40 0.41
C LYS A 65 -14.60 -20.72 1.20
N GLY A 66 -14.56 -20.66 2.53
CA GLY A 66 -14.42 -21.84 3.41
C GLY A 66 -15.67 -22.21 4.20
N GLU A 67 -16.73 -21.38 4.17
CA GLU A 67 -17.97 -21.59 4.92
C GLU A 67 -19.12 -21.89 3.95
N ALA A 68 -19.81 -23.02 4.14
CA ALA A 68 -21.09 -23.28 3.50
C ALA A 68 -22.14 -22.39 4.16
N GLU A 69 -22.77 -21.50 3.39
CA GLU A 69 -23.79 -20.52 3.81
C GLU A 69 -23.57 -19.89 5.18
N ALA A 70 -22.89 -18.74 5.19
CA ALA A 70 -22.66 -17.96 6.39
C ALA A 70 -24.00 -17.63 7.10
N ALA A 71 -24.07 -17.85 8.40
CA ALA A 71 -25.29 -17.67 9.19
C ALA A 71 -25.85 -16.23 9.06
N PRO A 72 -27.18 -16.04 9.12
CA PRO A 72 -27.78 -14.71 9.06
C PRO A 72 -27.15 -13.76 10.10
N GLY A 73 -26.68 -12.59 9.65
CA GLY A 73 -26.01 -11.59 10.52
C GLY A 73 -24.49 -11.70 10.60
N THR A 74 -23.86 -12.66 9.92
CA THR A 74 -22.40 -12.67 9.76
C THR A 74 -21.94 -11.59 8.77
N ALA A 75 -20.80 -10.97 9.08
CA ALA A 75 -20.16 -10.03 8.18
C ALA A 75 -19.81 -10.71 6.84
N SER A 76 -20.34 -10.17 5.74
CA SER A 76 -20.15 -10.74 4.41
C SER A 76 -19.27 -9.86 3.50
N PRO A 77 -18.63 -10.44 2.48
CA PRO A 77 -17.95 -9.66 1.43
C PRO A 77 -18.87 -8.63 0.76
N LEU A 78 -20.15 -8.95 0.58
CA LEU A 78 -21.12 -8.03 -0.01
C LEU A 78 -21.30 -6.77 0.84
N GLN A 79 -21.42 -6.90 2.16
CA GLN A 79 -21.51 -5.73 3.06
C GLN A 79 -20.24 -4.88 3.04
N ALA A 80 -19.08 -5.52 2.88
CA ALA A 80 -17.80 -4.84 2.74
C ALA A 80 -17.70 -4.07 1.41
N ASP A 81 -18.14 -4.67 0.30
CA ASP A 81 -18.22 -4.01 -1.01
C ASP A 81 -19.23 -2.84 -0.99
N MET A 82 -20.39 -3.00 -0.34
CA MET A 82 -21.33 -1.89 -0.11
C MET A 82 -20.68 -0.75 0.68
N THR A 83 -19.85 -1.05 1.69
CA THR A 83 -19.17 -0.02 2.48
C THR A 83 -18.20 0.82 1.63
N PHE A 84 -17.50 0.20 0.67
CA PHE A 84 -16.70 0.92 -0.32
C PHE A 84 -17.56 1.81 -1.22
N SER A 85 -18.64 1.24 -1.77
CA SER A 85 -19.59 1.96 -2.64
C SER A 85 -20.21 3.17 -1.94
N ASP A 86 -20.69 3.01 -0.70
CA ASP A 86 -21.29 4.08 0.10
C ASP A 86 -20.30 5.23 0.39
N SER A 87 -19.01 4.92 0.40
CA SER A 87 -17.93 5.89 0.60
C SER A 87 -17.45 6.53 -0.72
N GLY A 88 -17.96 6.10 -1.87
CA GLY A 88 -17.48 6.55 -3.19
C GLY A 88 -16.03 6.17 -3.49
N LEU A 89 -15.53 5.09 -2.86
CA LEU A 89 -14.15 4.62 -2.98
C LEU A 89 -14.12 3.19 -3.52
N GLU A 90 -13.00 2.81 -4.14
CA GLU A 90 -12.78 1.44 -4.62
C GLU A 90 -11.71 0.73 -3.78
N PRO A 91 -11.80 -0.61 -3.63
CA PRO A 91 -10.70 -1.37 -3.04
C PRO A 91 -9.45 -1.35 -3.93
N ILE A 92 -8.28 -1.51 -3.34
CA ILE A 92 -7.01 -1.60 -4.07
C ILE A 92 -6.90 -3.02 -4.65
N VAL A 93 -7.52 -3.28 -5.79
CA VAL A 93 -7.66 -4.63 -6.38
C VAL A 93 -6.33 -5.35 -6.67
N TRP A 94 -5.24 -4.60 -6.83
CA TRP A 94 -3.90 -5.14 -7.06
C TRP A 94 -3.09 -5.34 -5.77
N LEU A 95 -3.63 -5.03 -4.59
CA LEU A 95 -2.89 -5.08 -3.33
C LEU A 95 -2.39 -6.49 -2.99
N GLN A 96 -3.27 -7.51 -2.97
CA GLN A 96 -2.83 -8.87 -2.72
C GLN A 96 -1.79 -9.39 -3.75
N PRO A 97 -1.99 -9.23 -5.07
CA PRO A 97 -0.94 -9.53 -6.05
C PRO A 97 0.39 -8.81 -5.78
N ALA A 98 0.34 -7.52 -5.38
CA ALA A 98 1.52 -6.73 -5.02
C ALA A 98 2.24 -7.28 -3.79
N ARG A 99 1.50 -7.69 -2.75
CA ARG A 99 2.08 -8.35 -1.56
C ARG A 99 2.77 -9.67 -1.93
N MET A 100 2.18 -10.44 -2.84
CA MET A 100 2.80 -11.67 -3.34
C MET A 100 4.05 -11.40 -4.19
N ALA A 101 4.01 -10.37 -5.05
CA ALA A 101 5.17 -9.96 -5.84
C ALA A 101 6.33 -9.49 -4.94
N LEU A 102 6.01 -8.73 -3.89
CA LEU A 102 6.96 -8.33 -2.86
C LEU A 102 7.62 -9.53 -2.18
N ALA A 103 6.82 -10.49 -1.70
CA ALA A 103 7.32 -11.68 -1.03
C ALA A 103 8.25 -12.51 -1.93
N ARG A 104 7.95 -12.59 -3.24
CA ARG A 104 8.83 -13.24 -4.23
C ARG A 104 10.11 -12.47 -4.50
N ALA A 105 10.04 -11.14 -4.53
CA ALA A 105 11.21 -10.30 -4.74
C ALA A 105 12.11 -10.25 -3.50
N PHE A 106 11.55 -10.36 -2.30
CA PHE A 106 12.28 -10.27 -1.03
C PHE A 106 11.96 -11.47 -0.13
N PRO A 107 12.30 -12.71 -0.57
CA PRO A 107 12.04 -13.90 0.22
C PRO A 107 12.86 -13.88 1.52
N ALA A 108 12.48 -14.70 2.50
CA ALA A 108 13.09 -14.71 3.83
C ALA A 108 14.60 -15.04 3.79
N ASP A 109 15.03 -15.82 2.80
CA ASP A 109 16.40 -16.27 2.54
C ASP A 109 17.15 -15.36 1.55
N TRP A 110 16.58 -14.20 1.16
CA TRP A 110 17.24 -13.31 0.20
C TRP A 110 18.61 -12.84 0.71
N PRO A 111 19.71 -13.08 -0.03
CA PRO A 111 21.07 -12.74 0.42
C PRO A 111 21.26 -11.25 0.73
N GLY A 112 20.48 -10.38 0.07
CA GLY A 112 20.51 -8.93 0.30
C GLY A 112 20.21 -8.54 1.75
N TRP A 113 19.51 -9.39 2.52
CA TRP A 113 19.28 -9.16 3.94
C TRP A 113 20.56 -9.05 4.76
N SER A 114 21.69 -9.62 4.32
CA SER A 114 22.97 -9.48 5.02
C SER A 114 23.52 -8.04 5.00
N ALA A 115 23.15 -7.25 3.98
CA ALA A 115 23.49 -5.83 3.89
C ALA A 115 22.58 -4.94 4.77
N ALA A 116 21.54 -5.52 5.41
CA ALA A 116 20.68 -4.83 6.35
C ALA A 116 21.44 -4.46 7.63
N GLY A 117 21.52 -3.17 7.95
CA GLY A 117 22.14 -2.67 9.18
C GLY A 117 21.15 -2.45 10.32
N ARG A 118 21.65 -2.38 11.56
CA ARG A 118 20.86 -1.98 12.76
C ARG A 118 20.35 -0.53 12.70
N ARG A 119 21.04 0.33 11.96
CA ARG A 119 20.65 1.72 11.65
C ARG A 119 20.48 1.83 10.14
N GLY A 120 19.28 1.56 9.66
CA GLY A 120 18.98 1.41 8.24
C GLY A 120 18.16 2.54 7.64
N GLY A 121 18.03 2.50 6.31
CA GLY A 121 17.00 3.22 5.60
C GLY A 121 15.65 2.48 5.61
N THR A 122 14.72 3.01 4.84
CA THR A 122 13.42 2.42 4.56
C THR A 122 13.17 2.52 3.06
N VAL A 123 12.71 1.43 2.45
CA VAL A 123 12.15 1.43 1.11
C VAL A 123 10.64 1.33 1.26
N TYR A 124 9.91 2.25 0.64
CA TYR A 124 8.49 2.44 0.90
C TYR A 124 7.68 2.52 -0.38
N ALA A 125 6.39 2.25 -0.22
CA ALA A 125 5.36 2.41 -1.23
C ALA A 125 4.30 3.37 -0.67
N ILE A 126 3.95 4.40 -1.44
CA ILE A 126 2.86 5.32 -1.11
C ILE A 126 1.75 5.15 -2.15
N LEU A 127 0.54 4.88 -1.68
CA LEU A 127 -0.66 4.88 -2.50
C LEU A 127 -0.92 6.29 -3.01
N ARG A 128 -1.24 6.40 -4.30
CA ARG A 128 -1.66 7.66 -4.90
C ARG A 128 -2.78 7.45 -5.90
N ASP A 129 -3.58 8.49 -6.09
CA ASP A 129 -4.58 8.56 -7.15
C ASP A 129 -4.10 9.41 -8.33
N GLY A 130 -5.07 9.95 -9.09
CA GLY A 130 -4.84 10.81 -10.24
C GLY A 130 -4.69 10.04 -11.54
N TYR A 131 -4.95 8.72 -11.53
CA TYR A 131 -5.03 7.93 -12.74
C TYR A 131 -6.47 7.87 -13.21
N VAL A 132 -6.73 8.44 -14.38
CA VAL A 132 -8.06 8.48 -14.96
C VAL A 132 -8.38 7.09 -15.54
N ALA A 133 -9.13 6.28 -14.79
CA ALA A 133 -9.63 4.98 -15.23
C ALA A 133 -10.55 5.11 -16.47
N SER A 134 -11.21 6.26 -16.66
CA SER A 134 -12.19 6.48 -17.73
C SER A 134 -11.61 6.59 -19.16
N SER A 135 -10.28 6.68 -19.32
CA SER A 135 -9.64 6.69 -20.65
C SER A 135 -9.28 5.30 -21.19
N GLY A 136 -9.60 4.22 -20.45
CA GLY A 136 -9.27 2.84 -20.84
C GLY A 136 -7.78 2.48 -20.76
N ARG A 137 -6.90 3.43 -20.37
CA ARG A 137 -5.45 3.20 -20.26
C ARG A 137 -5.05 2.45 -18.99
N PHE A 138 -5.81 2.61 -17.91
CA PHE A 138 -5.52 1.99 -16.60
C PHE A 138 -6.80 1.38 -16.02
N THR A 139 -6.68 0.18 -15.45
CA THR A 139 -7.80 -0.58 -14.88
C THR A 139 -8.14 -0.20 -13.44
N SER A 140 -7.43 0.79 -12.85
CA SER A 140 -7.64 1.27 -11.49
C SER A 140 -7.33 2.76 -11.41
N ALA A 141 -8.07 3.49 -10.58
CA ALA A 141 -7.80 4.88 -10.24
C ALA A 141 -6.52 5.06 -9.39
N TYR A 142 -6.04 3.96 -8.79
CA TYR A 142 -4.90 3.95 -7.88
C TYR A 142 -3.63 3.39 -8.53
N GLY A 143 -2.51 3.97 -8.14
CA GLY A 143 -1.19 3.42 -8.38
C GLY A 143 -0.27 3.67 -7.19
N VAL A 144 1.02 3.42 -7.37
CA VAL A 144 1.99 3.49 -6.29
C VAL A 144 3.19 4.36 -6.67
N TYR A 145 3.63 5.15 -5.70
CA TYR A 145 4.95 5.76 -5.72
C TYR A 145 5.89 4.93 -4.84
N VAL A 146 6.98 4.46 -5.42
CA VAL A 146 8.06 3.76 -4.72
C VAL A 146 9.18 4.75 -4.46
N GLY A 147 9.75 4.68 -3.26
CA GLY A 147 10.87 5.53 -2.89
C GLY A 147 11.70 4.90 -1.78
N SER A 148 12.82 5.54 -1.48
CA SER A 148 13.65 5.19 -0.35
C SER A 148 14.11 6.40 0.46
N THR A 149 14.43 6.19 1.72
CA THR A 149 14.81 7.25 2.65
C THR A 149 15.67 6.74 3.80
N THR A 150 16.54 7.60 4.33
CA THR A 150 17.22 7.38 5.61
C THR A 150 16.56 8.14 6.77
N LYS A 151 15.51 8.92 6.49
CA LYS A 151 14.67 9.60 7.48
C LYS A 151 13.55 8.66 7.95
N PRO A 152 12.94 8.89 9.12
CA PRO A 152 11.69 8.22 9.47
C PRO A 152 10.65 8.35 8.35
N LEU A 153 9.90 7.27 8.09
CA LEU A 153 8.92 7.22 7.01
C LEU A 153 7.89 8.35 7.13
N GLU A 154 7.41 8.63 8.34
CA GLU A 154 6.54 9.76 8.66
C GLU A 154 7.09 11.07 8.10
N LYS A 155 8.32 11.43 8.50
CA LYS A 155 8.97 12.66 8.05
C LYS A 155 9.08 12.72 6.52
N ARG A 156 9.44 11.60 5.89
CA ARG A 156 9.56 11.54 4.43
C ARG A 156 8.22 11.66 3.73
N PHE A 157 7.18 11.02 4.24
CA PHE A 157 5.83 11.11 3.71
C PHE A 157 5.28 12.54 3.83
N MET A 158 5.51 13.21 4.96
CA MET A 158 5.11 14.61 5.13
C MET A 158 5.85 15.55 4.17
N GLU A 159 7.14 15.31 3.89
CA GLU A 159 7.87 16.05 2.85
C GLU A 159 7.20 15.89 1.46
N HIS A 160 6.77 14.68 1.11
CA HIS A 160 6.01 14.41 -0.13
C HIS A 160 4.67 15.16 -0.18
N ARG A 161 3.96 15.22 0.96
CA ARG A 161 2.64 15.87 1.04
C ARG A 161 2.71 17.39 1.14
N GLN A 162 3.82 17.95 1.61
CA GLN A 162 3.97 19.40 1.85
C GLN A 162 4.82 20.12 0.79
N SER A 163 5.55 19.38 -0.05
CA SER A 163 6.46 19.98 -1.04
C SER A 163 6.26 19.40 -2.44
N SER A 164 6.08 20.29 -3.43
CA SER A 164 6.02 19.93 -4.85
C SER A 164 7.34 19.37 -5.40
N ARG A 165 8.46 19.55 -4.68
CA ARG A 165 9.80 19.05 -5.07
C ARG A 165 10.04 17.60 -4.67
N ALA A 166 9.25 17.06 -3.73
CA ALA A 166 9.37 15.69 -3.26
C ALA A 166 8.42 14.79 -4.05
N GLY A 167 8.79 14.41 -5.28
CA GLY A 167 8.01 13.51 -6.13
C GLY A 167 6.84 14.19 -6.85
N ARG A 168 6.81 14.06 -8.19
CA ARG A 168 5.85 14.77 -9.05
C ARG A 168 4.40 14.37 -8.71
N GLY A 169 3.60 15.37 -8.33
CA GLY A 169 2.17 15.22 -8.03
C GLY A 169 1.85 14.57 -6.68
N MET A 170 2.83 14.25 -5.84
CA MET A 170 2.58 13.63 -4.54
C MET A 170 1.87 14.55 -3.54
N GLN A 171 2.07 15.86 -3.65
CA GLN A 171 1.38 16.87 -2.85
C GLN A 171 -0.14 16.89 -3.11
N ALA A 172 -0.56 16.63 -4.35
CA ALA A 172 -1.97 16.54 -4.69
C ALA A 172 -2.51 15.13 -4.42
N HIS A 173 -1.84 14.12 -4.98
CA HIS A 173 -2.39 12.78 -5.17
C HIS A 173 -1.97 11.72 -4.15
N GLY A 174 -0.99 12.00 -3.28
CA GLY A 174 -0.56 11.04 -2.26
C GLY A 174 -1.64 10.80 -1.19
N ILE A 175 -1.97 9.53 -0.95
CA ILE A 175 -3.03 9.12 -0.01
C ILE A 175 -2.42 8.66 1.31
N GLU A 176 -1.73 7.52 1.30
CA GLU A 176 -1.14 6.91 2.49
C GLU A 176 0.06 6.01 2.14
N PRO A 177 1.01 5.78 3.05
CA PRO A 177 1.96 4.69 2.92
C PRO A 177 1.25 3.33 2.95
N LEU A 178 1.63 2.41 2.06
CA LEU A 178 1.16 1.03 2.05
C LEU A 178 2.12 0.18 2.89
N PHE A 179 1.80 -0.02 4.17
CA PHE A 179 2.69 -0.65 5.14
C PHE A 179 2.96 -2.13 4.82
N SER A 180 2.01 -2.83 4.20
CA SER A 180 2.21 -4.20 3.70
C SER A 180 3.19 -4.26 2.51
N LEU A 181 3.46 -3.13 1.87
CA LEU A 181 4.40 -3.01 0.75
C LEU A 181 5.72 -2.30 1.12
N CYS A 182 5.90 -1.88 2.38
CA CYS A 182 7.11 -1.22 2.85
C CYS A 182 8.16 -2.22 3.36
N LEU A 183 9.39 -2.07 2.89
CA LEU A 183 10.53 -2.90 3.25
C LEU A 183 11.50 -2.18 4.18
N PRO A 184 11.99 -2.96 5.14
CA PRO A 184 11.49 -3.00 6.51
C PRO A 184 11.45 -1.62 7.15
N LEU A 185 10.49 -1.43 8.05
CA LEU A 185 10.32 -0.18 8.81
C LEU A 185 11.59 0.28 9.56
N THR A 186 12.65 -0.54 9.64
CA THR A 186 13.92 -0.19 10.33
C THR A 186 15.23 -0.82 9.77
N LYS A 187 15.25 -1.56 8.65
CA LYS A 187 16.43 -2.41 8.30
C LYS A 187 16.95 -2.35 6.85
N ALA A 188 16.58 -1.39 6.00
CA ALA A 188 17.23 -1.31 4.69
C ALA A 188 18.69 -0.82 4.84
N PRO A 189 19.60 -1.07 3.88
CA PRO A 189 20.96 -0.52 3.92
C PRO A 189 20.94 1.01 4.06
N ARG A 190 21.94 1.57 4.74
CA ARG A 190 22.06 3.03 4.87
C ARG A 190 22.78 3.66 3.68
N ARG A 191 23.64 2.91 2.99
CA ARG A 191 24.37 3.39 1.82
C ARG A 191 23.38 3.64 0.69
N ARG A 192 23.47 4.84 0.09
CA ARG A 192 22.49 5.31 -0.90
C ARG A 192 22.41 4.44 -2.16
N SER A 193 23.54 3.90 -2.63
CA SER A 193 23.58 2.97 -3.77
C SER A 193 22.75 1.72 -3.48
N ASP A 194 23.00 1.10 -2.34
CA ASP A 194 22.39 -0.17 -1.96
C ASP A 194 20.89 0.03 -1.69
N LEU A 195 20.54 1.14 -1.03
CA LEU A 195 19.16 1.55 -0.80
C LEU A 195 18.40 1.78 -2.12
N ARG A 196 19.05 2.37 -3.13
CA ARG A 196 18.46 2.56 -4.47
C ARG A 196 18.33 1.26 -5.26
N GLY A 197 19.25 0.30 -5.05
CA GLY A 197 19.10 -1.05 -5.58
C GLY A 197 17.87 -1.77 -5.02
N TRP A 198 17.61 -1.61 -3.72
CA TRP A 198 16.39 -2.15 -3.08
C TRP A 198 15.12 -1.44 -3.56
N GLU A 199 15.16 -0.11 -3.71
CA GLU A 199 14.07 0.69 -4.31
C GLU A 199 13.72 0.19 -5.72
N THR A 200 14.74 0.01 -6.56
CA THR A 200 14.60 -0.47 -7.94
C THR A 200 14.02 -1.88 -7.98
N ARG A 201 14.50 -2.77 -7.11
CA ARG A 201 13.95 -4.13 -6.99
C ARG A 201 12.49 -4.13 -6.56
N LEU A 202 12.10 -3.29 -5.59
CA LEU A 202 10.69 -3.13 -5.21
C LEU A 202 9.86 -2.57 -6.36
N HIS A 203 10.36 -1.54 -7.05
CA HIS A 203 9.69 -0.94 -8.20
C HIS A 203 9.39 -1.99 -9.27
N HIS A 204 10.38 -2.77 -9.69
CA HIS A 204 10.19 -3.81 -10.70
C HIS A 204 9.22 -4.89 -10.24
N ALA A 205 9.29 -5.33 -8.97
CA ALA A 205 8.35 -6.31 -8.43
C ALA A 205 6.90 -5.80 -8.52
N LEU A 206 6.65 -4.56 -8.09
CA LEU A 206 5.32 -3.96 -8.15
C LEU A 206 4.87 -3.68 -9.58
N ALA A 207 5.78 -3.32 -10.50
CA ALA A 207 5.44 -3.03 -11.90
C ALA A 207 4.87 -4.23 -12.66
N THR A 208 5.05 -5.45 -12.15
CA THR A 208 4.44 -6.66 -12.74
C THR A 208 2.93 -6.79 -12.49
N VAL A 209 2.38 -6.06 -11.51
CA VAL A 209 0.99 -6.24 -11.04
C VAL A 209 0.24 -4.95 -10.76
N VAL A 210 0.94 -3.87 -10.44
CA VAL A 210 0.34 -2.55 -10.18
C VAL A 210 0.22 -1.81 -11.52
N PRO A 211 -1.00 -1.35 -11.91
CA PRO A 211 -1.22 -0.69 -13.19
C PRO A 211 -0.30 0.51 -13.44
N ARG A 212 0.08 1.20 -12.36
CA ARG A 212 1.04 2.30 -12.43
C ARG A 212 1.96 2.33 -11.22
N VAL A 213 3.25 2.19 -11.51
CA VAL A 213 4.34 2.42 -10.57
C VAL A 213 5.11 3.66 -11.01
N SER A 214 5.49 4.49 -10.05
CA SER A 214 6.36 5.65 -10.22
C SER A 214 7.44 5.65 -9.14
N GLY A 215 8.54 6.38 -9.36
CA GLY A 215 9.71 6.36 -8.48
C GLY A 215 10.99 6.34 -9.32
N ASP A 216 12.14 6.50 -8.67
CA ASP A 216 13.42 6.49 -9.37
C ASP A 216 13.95 5.05 -9.44
N THR A 217 14.15 4.54 -10.66
CA THR A 217 14.90 3.29 -10.88
C THR A 217 16.35 3.61 -11.23
N VAL A 218 17.24 2.65 -11.02
CA VAL A 218 18.51 2.57 -11.75
C VAL A 218 18.34 1.54 -12.86
N ASP A 219 18.59 1.92 -14.10
CA ASP A 219 18.78 0.95 -15.17
C ASP A 219 20.14 0.28 -14.91
N GLU A 220 20.16 -0.94 -14.41
CA GLU A 220 21.39 -1.75 -14.40
C GLU A 220 21.17 -3.00 -15.26
N ALA A 221 21.70 -2.99 -16.47
CA ALA A 221 22.35 -4.20 -16.95
C ALA A 221 23.58 -4.40 -16.05
N PRO A 222 23.73 -5.55 -15.36
CA PRO A 222 25.02 -5.84 -14.74
C PRO A 222 26.07 -5.89 -15.86
N ALA A 223 27.14 -5.10 -15.73
CA ALA A 223 28.30 -5.24 -16.59
C ALA A 223 28.86 -6.66 -16.43
N PRO A 224 29.30 -7.31 -17.53
CA PRO A 224 29.94 -8.62 -17.47
C PRO A 224 31.24 -8.61 -16.66
#